data_AF-A0A932M9F0-F1
#
_entry.id   AF-A0A932M9F0-F1
#
_cell.length_a   1.000
_cell.length_b   1.000
_cell.length_c   1.000
_cell.angle_alpha   90.00
_cell.angle_beta   90.00
_cell.angle_gamma   90.00
#
_symmetry.space_group_name_H-M   'P 1'
#
loop_
_entity.id
_entity.type
_entity.pdbx_description
1 polymer ?
#
loop_
_entity_poly.entity_id
_entity_poly.type
_entity_poly.pdbx_seq_one_letter_code
_entity_poly.pdbx_strand_id
1 'polypeptide(L)'
;LIARREGLQVISLPLLPMIVFTTVSTTGKFARENGPVIYRFLKGLADGIKFVKSEKKRAVEILHSTLPKERGGGDKEIVQYLYKDLTETLTPTLYPTMDALANVYAEACRYGAAAKKVNPLELWDLHFLRELRDRGEL
;
A
#
# COMPACT_ATOMS: atom_id res chain seq x y z
N LEU A 1 19.64 4.53 -1.22
CA LEU A 1 20.87 4.00 -0.58
C LEU A 1 21.97 3.69 -1.60
N ILE A 2 21.71 2.82 -2.57
CA ILE A 2 22.69 2.41 -3.60
C ILE A 2 23.34 3.61 -4.29
N ALA A 3 22.54 4.54 -4.82
CA ALA A 3 23.05 5.75 -5.47
C ALA A 3 24.04 6.56 -4.59
N ARG A 4 23.78 6.69 -3.28
CA ARG A 4 24.72 7.37 -2.37
C ARG A 4 26.00 6.57 -2.15
N ARG A 5 25.91 5.24 -2.03
CA ARG A 5 27.07 4.35 -1.88
C ARG A 5 27.99 4.42 -3.11
N GLU A 6 27.41 4.60 -4.29
CA GLU A 6 28.12 4.79 -5.57
C GLU A 6 28.60 6.23 -5.80
N GLY A 7 28.49 7.13 -4.82
CA GLY A 7 28.94 8.53 -4.94
C GLY A 7 28.05 9.42 -5.82
N LEU A 8 26.84 8.98 -6.16
CA LEU A 8 25.90 9.77 -6.95
C LEU A 8 25.18 10.81 -6.08
N GLN A 9 24.90 11.97 -6.69
CA GLN A 9 24.04 12.98 -6.09
C GLN A 9 22.61 12.46 -5.96
N VAL A 10 22.03 12.55 -4.76
CA VAL A 10 20.65 12.15 -4.49
C VAL A 10 19.79 13.36 -4.22
N ILE A 11 18.76 13.53 -5.05
CA ILE A 11 17.73 14.57 -4.90
C ILE A 11 16.52 13.91 -4.26
N SER A 12 16.08 14.45 -3.11
CA SER A 12 14.86 13.97 -2.46
C SER A 12 13.65 14.62 -3.11
N LEU A 13 12.65 13.82 -3.43
CA LEU A 13 11.35 14.30 -3.89
C LEU A 13 10.32 14.17 -2.76
N PRO A 14 9.33 15.07 -2.67
CA PRO A 14 8.21 14.88 -1.77
C PRO A 14 7.38 13.67 -2.19
N LEU A 15 6.71 13.05 -1.21
CA LEU A 15 5.70 12.03 -1.51
C LEU A 15 4.54 12.69 -2.26
N LEU A 16 4.24 12.15 -3.45
CA LEU A 16 3.07 12.54 -4.22
C LEU A 16 1.87 11.69 -3.79
N PRO A 17 0.65 12.25 -3.79
CA PRO A 17 -0.54 11.48 -3.51
C PRO A 17 -0.73 10.45 -4.64
N MET A 18 -0.39 9.19 -4.37
CA MET A 18 -0.32 8.14 -5.38
C MET A 18 -0.70 6.80 -4.76
N ILE A 19 -1.32 5.92 -5.54
CA ILE A 19 -1.44 4.51 -5.16
C ILE A 19 -0.10 3.85 -5.46
N VAL A 20 0.66 3.55 -4.41
CA VAL A 20 2.01 3.02 -4.51
C VAL A 20 2.02 1.51 -4.21
N PHE A 21 2.75 0.75 -5.01
CA PHE A 21 2.97 -0.69 -4.87
C PHE A 21 1.71 -1.56 -4.99
N THR A 22 0.96 -1.76 -3.91
CA THR A 22 0.02 -2.87 -3.79
C THR A 22 -1.41 -2.37 -3.64
N THR A 23 -2.24 -2.73 -4.60
CA THR A 23 -3.71 -2.74 -4.46
C THR A 23 -4.17 -4.15 -4.11
N VAL A 24 -5.23 -4.26 -3.31
CA VAL A 24 -5.92 -5.54 -3.11
C VAL A 24 -7.08 -5.61 -4.09
N SER A 25 -7.03 -6.59 -4.98
CA SER A 25 -8.04 -6.75 -6.03
C SER A 25 -8.64 -8.15 -5.98
N THR A 26 -9.95 -8.24 -6.18
CA THR A 26 -10.67 -9.50 -6.37
C THR A 26 -11.85 -9.27 -7.32
N THR A 27 -12.54 -10.33 -7.70
CA THR A 27 -13.77 -10.18 -8.50
C THR A 27 -14.92 -9.73 -7.61
N GLY A 28 -15.81 -8.89 -8.14
CA GLY A 28 -17.02 -8.49 -7.43
C GLY A 28 -17.91 -9.67 -7.05
N LYS A 29 -17.91 -10.75 -7.85
CA LYS A 29 -18.63 -12.00 -7.52
C LYS A 29 -18.08 -12.61 -6.24
N PHE A 30 -16.76 -12.83 -6.18
CA PHE A 30 -16.11 -13.40 -5.00
C PHE A 30 -16.37 -12.55 -3.75
N ALA A 31 -16.21 -11.22 -3.86
CA ALA A 31 -16.41 -10.31 -2.73
C ALA A 31 -17.85 -10.40 -2.16
N ARG A 32 -18.87 -10.41 -3.03
CA ARG A 32 -20.27 -10.53 -2.61
C ARG A 32 -20.60 -11.88 -1.98
N GLU A 33 -20.08 -12.97 -2.54
CA GLU A 33 -20.33 -14.32 -2.04
C GLU A 33 -19.54 -14.65 -0.76
N ASN A 34 -18.47 -13.90 -0.48
CA ASN A 34 -17.54 -14.19 0.61
C ASN A 34 -17.33 -13.01 1.56
N GLY A 35 -18.35 -12.17 1.78
CA GLY A 35 -18.29 -10.98 2.64
C GLY A 35 -17.60 -11.20 3.99
N PRO A 36 -17.91 -12.25 4.77
CA PRO A 36 -17.22 -12.56 6.02
C PRO A 36 -15.70 -12.71 5.91
N VAL A 37 -15.21 -13.27 4.79
CA VAL A 37 -13.76 -13.38 4.52
C VAL A 37 -13.18 -12.00 4.22
N ILE A 38 -13.88 -11.19 3.41
CA ILE A 38 -13.45 -9.84 3.06
C ILE A 38 -13.32 -8.95 4.30
N TYR A 39 -14.29 -8.96 5.21
CA TYR A 39 -14.21 -8.18 6.46
C TYR A 39 -13.02 -8.61 7.32
N ARG A 40 -12.81 -9.92 7.50
CA ARG A 40 -11.67 -10.41 8.29
C ARG A 40 -10.33 -10.02 7.66
N PHE A 41 -10.24 -10.12 6.34
CA PHE A 41 -9.04 -9.71 5.61
C PHE A 41 -8.75 -8.22 5.77
N LEU A 42 -9.74 -7.34 5.58
CA LEU A 42 -9.55 -5.88 5.69
C LEU A 42 -9.16 -5.47 7.11
N LYS A 43 -9.76 -6.08 8.14
CA LYS A 43 -9.34 -5.85 9.54
C LYS A 43 -7.91 -6.30 9.78
N GLY A 44 -7.55 -7.51 9.35
CA GLY A 44 -6.18 -8.01 9.46
C GLY A 44 -5.16 -7.13 8.73
N LEU A 45 -5.53 -6.55 7.58
CA LEU A 45 -4.69 -5.62 6.86
C LEU A 45 -4.49 -4.31 7.64
N ALA A 46 -5.57 -3.74 8.18
CA ALA A 46 -5.50 -2.54 9.02
C ALA A 46 -4.66 -2.77 10.29
N ASP A 47 -4.85 -3.92 10.95
CA ASP A 47 -4.06 -4.32 12.11
C ASP A 47 -2.59 -4.53 11.75
N GLY A 48 -2.29 -5.09 10.58
CA GLY A 48 -0.93 -5.22 10.06
C GLY A 48 -0.25 -3.86 9.86
N ILE A 49 -0.96 -2.88 9.31
CA ILE A 49 -0.45 -1.50 9.16
C ILE A 49 -0.20 -0.87 10.53
N LYS A 50 -1.17 -0.98 11.46
CA LYS A 50 -1.03 -0.49 12.84
C LYS A 50 0.19 -1.14 13.52
N PHE A 51 0.36 -2.45 13.35
CA PHE A 51 1.49 -3.20 13.87
C PHE A 51 2.82 -2.71 13.32
N VAL A 52 2.98 -2.56 12.00
CA VAL A 52 4.25 -2.08 11.41
C VAL A 52 4.64 -0.70 11.96
N LYS A 53 3.66 0.19 12.14
CA LYS A 53 3.91 1.54 12.67
C LYS A 53 4.19 1.58 14.17
N SER A 54 3.62 0.68 14.98
CA SER A 54 3.75 0.69 16.45
C SER A 54 4.87 -0.22 16.97
N GLU A 55 5.14 -1.34 16.29
CA GLU A 55 6.02 -2.42 16.78
C GLU A 55 7.35 -2.46 16.04
N LYS A 56 8.10 -1.36 16.04
CA LYS A 56 9.34 -1.19 15.25
C LYS A 56 10.30 -2.38 15.32
N LYS A 57 10.63 -2.85 16.54
CA LYS A 57 11.61 -3.92 16.73
C LYS A 57 11.16 -5.21 16.03
N ARG A 58 9.90 -5.60 16.25
CA ARG A 58 9.33 -6.83 15.68
C ARG A 58 9.12 -6.70 14.17
N ALA A 59 8.68 -5.54 13.69
CA ALA A 59 8.53 -5.28 12.27
C ALA A 59 9.87 -5.36 11.52
N VAL A 60 10.94 -4.78 12.08
CA VAL A 60 12.31 -4.88 11.53
C VAL A 60 12.81 -6.33 11.53
N GLU A 61 12.53 -7.10 12.58
CA GLU A 61 12.90 -8.52 12.65
C GLU A 61 12.18 -9.37 11.59
N ILE A 62 10.89 -9.11 11.38
CA ILE A 62 10.11 -9.75 10.31
C ILE A 62 10.70 -9.36 8.96
N LEU A 63 10.94 -8.08 8.69
CA LEU A 63 11.56 -7.63 7.44
C LEU A 63 12.93 -8.29 7.22
N HIS A 64 13.77 -8.37 8.26
CA HIS A 64 15.07 -9.01 8.17
C HIS A 64 14.99 -10.51 7.83
N SER A 65 14.00 -11.23 8.37
CA SER A 65 13.84 -12.67 8.16
C SER A 65 13.10 -13.03 6.87
N THR A 66 12.27 -12.12 6.34
CA THR A 66 11.38 -12.39 5.19
C THR A 66 11.79 -11.72 3.90
N LEU A 67 12.57 -10.64 3.95
CA LEU A 67 13.02 -9.94 2.75
C LEU A 67 13.98 -10.85 1.96
N PRO A 68 13.71 -11.12 0.67
CA PRO A 68 14.61 -11.91 -0.16
C PRO A 68 16.00 -11.27 -0.25
N LYS A 69 17.05 -12.09 -0.37
CA LYS A 69 18.43 -11.59 -0.44
C LYS A 69 18.64 -10.66 -1.63
N GLU A 70 18.00 -10.95 -2.77
CA GLU A 70 18.10 -10.11 -3.96
C GLU A 70 17.51 -8.69 -3.75
N ARG A 71 16.64 -8.53 -2.75
CA ARG A 71 16.06 -7.24 -2.35
C ARG A 71 16.76 -6.61 -1.15
N GLY A 72 17.92 -7.14 -0.75
CA GLY A 72 18.70 -6.65 0.38
C GLY A 72 18.36 -7.32 1.72
N GLY A 73 17.70 -8.47 1.70
CA GLY A 73 17.52 -9.31 2.89
C GLY A 73 18.85 -9.64 3.57
N GLY A 74 18.95 -9.37 4.87
CA GLY A 74 20.17 -9.54 5.67
C GLY A 74 21.11 -8.33 5.70
N ASP A 75 20.94 -7.32 4.83
CA ASP A 75 21.64 -6.02 4.98
C ASP A 75 20.86 -5.16 5.98
N LYS A 76 21.46 -4.93 7.15
CA LYS A 76 20.86 -4.15 8.23
C LYS A 76 20.50 -2.73 7.80
N GLU A 77 21.31 -2.08 6.96
CA GLU A 77 21.05 -0.71 6.52
C GLU A 77 19.86 -0.68 5.55
N ILE A 78 19.78 -1.65 4.63
CA ILE A 78 18.64 -1.75 3.69
C ILE A 78 17.35 -2.05 4.44
N VAL A 79 17.36 -2.98 5.40
CA VAL A 79 16.17 -3.31 6.20
C VAL A 79 15.69 -2.10 7.01
N GLN A 80 16.59 -1.33 7.62
CA GLN A 80 16.22 -0.11 8.36
C GLN A 80 15.64 0.96 7.43
N TYR A 81 16.23 1.12 6.25
CA TYR A 81 15.71 2.05 5.25
C TYR A 81 14.32 1.63 4.76
N LEU A 82 14.10 0.36 4.46
CA LEU A 82 12.81 -0.15 4.02
C LEU A 82 11.74 0.01 5.11
N TYR A 83 12.09 -0.25 6.38
CA TYR A 83 11.18 0.00 7.49
C TYR A 83 10.77 1.48 7.57
N LYS A 84 11.74 2.38 7.44
CA LYS A 84 11.47 3.83 7.42
C LYS A 84 10.54 4.18 6.26
N ASP A 85 10.85 3.73 5.05
CA ASP A 85 10.05 3.99 3.85
C ASP A 85 8.61 3.47 4.00
N LEU A 86 8.43 2.24 4.50
CA LEU A 86 7.11 1.67 4.78
C LEU A 86 6.33 2.48 5.82
N THR A 87 6.98 2.94 6.90
CA THR A 87 6.28 3.72 7.94
C THR A 87 5.89 5.12 7.48
N GLU A 88 6.64 5.71 6.55
CA GLU A 88 6.33 7.00 5.92
C GLU A 88 5.25 6.90 4.85
N THR A 89 5.21 5.79 4.10
CA THR A 89 4.29 5.60 2.96
C THR A 89 2.98 4.91 3.31
N LEU A 90 2.97 3.97 4.26
CA LEU A 90 1.74 3.31 4.69
C LEU A 90 0.80 4.31 5.36
N THR A 91 -0.42 4.42 4.86
CA THR A 91 -1.47 5.25 5.45
C THR A 91 -2.15 4.51 6.59
N PRO A 92 -2.48 5.17 7.73
CA PRO A 92 -3.23 4.54 8.82
C PRO A 92 -4.63 4.05 8.41
N THR A 93 -5.16 4.59 7.32
CA THR A 93 -6.45 4.26 6.74
C THR A 93 -6.28 3.44 5.47
N LEU A 94 -7.23 2.54 5.20
CA LEU A 94 -7.30 1.78 3.96
C LEU A 94 -8.02 2.55 2.84
N TYR A 95 -8.57 3.73 3.12
CA TYR A 95 -9.22 4.55 2.12
C TYR A 95 -8.17 5.28 1.26
N PRO A 96 -8.24 5.17 -0.08
CA PRO A 96 -7.41 5.99 -0.94
C PRO A 96 -7.86 7.46 -0.88
N THR A 97 -6.94 8.39 -1.12
CA THR A 97 -7.29 9.80 -1.31
C THR A 97 -7.79 10.04 -2.74
N MET A 98 -8.65 11.04 -2.93
CA MET A 98 -9.14 11.39 -4.27
C MET A 98 -8.02 11.81 -5.21
N ASP A 99 -7.00 12.50 -4.70
CA ASP A 99 -5.82 12.88 -5.49
C ASP A 99 -5.02 11.65 -5.96
N ALA A 100 -4.87 10.63 -5.11
CA ALA A 100 -4.21 9.38 -5.48
C ALA A 100 -5.00 8.62 -6.56
N LEU A 101 -6.34 8.61 -6.46
CA LEU A 101 -7.21 8.03 -7.48
C LEU A 101 -7.13 8.78 -8.82
N ALA A 102 -7.11 10.11 -8.77
CA ALA A 102 -6.96 10.95 -9.96
C ALA A 102 -5.60 10.72 -10.64
N ASN A 103 -4.52 10.63 -9.85
CA ASN A 103 -3.18 10.43 -10.37
C ASN A 103 -3.02 9.05 -11.03
N VAL A 104 -3.55 7.97 -10.43
CA VAL A 104 -3.46 6.62 -11.04
C VAL A 104 -4.31 6.51 -12.30
N TYR A 105 -5.45 7.20 -12.32
CA TYR A 105 -6.27 7.29 -13.53
C TYR A 105 -5.57 8.06 -14.65
N ALA A 106 -4.94 9.19 -14.33
CA ALA A 106 -4.17 9.98 -15.30
C ALA A 106 -3.01 9.16 -15.86
N GLU A 107 -2.29 8.43 -15.01
CA GLU A 107 -1.24 7.49 -15.43
C GLU A 107 -1.80 6.41 -16.36
N ALA A 108 -2.89 5.74 -16.01
CA ALA A 108 -3.53 4.73 -16.87
C ALA A 108 -3.94 5.30 -18.25
N CYS A 109 -4.46 6.53 -18.29
CA CYS A 109 -4.81 7.21 -19.53
C CYS A 109 -3.60 7.54 -20.42
N ARG A 110 -2.41 7.68 -19.85
CA ARG A 110 -1.15 7.84 -20.61
C ARG A 110 -0.71 6.52 -21.26
N TYR A 111 -0.95 5.39 -20.59
CA TYR A 111 -0.60 4.07 -21.11
C TYR A 111 -1.59 3.55 -22.17
N GLY A 112 -2.87 3.90 -22.08
CA GLY A 112 -3.86 3.41 -23.04
C GLY A 112 -5.12 4.26 -23.14
N ALA A 113 -5.52 4.58 -24.38
CA ALA A 113 -6.72 5.35 -24.65
C ALA A 113 -8.02 4.65 -24.19
N ALA A 114 -8.00 3.32 -24.00
CA ALA A 114 -9.12 2.57 -23.47
C ALA A 114 -9.47 2.96 -22.02
N ALA A 115 -8.49 3.37 -21.21
CA ALA A 115 -8.72 3.79 -19.83
C ALA A 115 -9.64 5.02 -19.75
N LYS A 116 -9.64 5.88 -20.78
CA LYS A 116 -10.52 7.06 -20.87
C LYS A 116 -12.01 6.71 -20.94
N LYS A 117 -12.34 5.45 -21.24
CA LYS A 117 -13.74 4.96 -21.32
C LYS A 117 -14.25 4.42 -19.99
N VAL A 118 -13.39 4.31 -18.98
CA VAL A 118 -13.73 3.75 -17.66
C VAL A 118 -13.89 4.91 -16.68
N ASN A 119 -14.96 4.87 -15.87
CA ASN A 119 -15.08 5.75 -14.71
C ASN A 119 -14.07 5.28 -13.65
N PRO A 120 -13.10 6.12 -13.24
CA PRO A 120 -12.06 5.69 -12.33
C PRO A 120 -12.60 5.15 -11.00
N LEU A 121 -13.75 5.62 -10.53
CA LEU A 121 -14.33 5.22 -9.25
C LEU A 121 -15.00 3.84 -9.28
N GLU A 122 -15.38 3.33 -10.45
CA GLU A 122 -16.03 2.01 -10.59
C GLU A 122 -15.09 0.85 -10.24
N LEU A 123 -13.78 1.09 -10.27
CA LEU A 123 -12.76 0.09 -9.94
C LEU A 123 -12.45 0.02 -8.44
N TRP A 124 -13.00 0.94 -7.63
CA TRP A 124 -12.74 1.04 -6.19
C TRP A 124 -14.00 0.71 -5.39
N ASP A 125 -14.20 -0.58 -5.12
CA ASP A 125 -15.28 -1.01 -4.23
C ASP A 125 -14.91 -0.72 -2.75
N LEU A 126 -15.44 0.38 -2.23
CA LEU A 126 -15.24 0.81 -0.85
C LEU A 126 -16.37 0.36 0.09
N HIS A 127 -17.32 -0.46 -0.38
CA HIS A 127 -18.50 -0.87 0.41
C HIS A 127 -18.09 -1.51 1.74
N PHE A 128 -17.27 -2.56 1.71
CA PHE A 128 -16.85 -3.26 2.91
C PHE A 128 -16.09 -2.37 3.91
N LEU A 129 -15.30 -1.41 3.41
CA LEU A 129 -14.60 -0.43 4.24
C LEU A 129 -15.58 0.52 4.93
N ARG A 130 -16.65 0.96 4.23
CA ARG A 130 -17.69 1.82 4.81
C ARG A 130 -18.42 1.11 5.93
N GLU A 131 -18.84 -0.13 5.71
CA GLU A 131 -19.55 -0.89 6.74
C GLU A 131 -18.70 -1.17 7.97
N LEU A 132 -17.41 -1.48 7.81
CA LEU A 132 -16.52 -1.65 8.95
C LEU A 132 -16.34 -0.36 9.75
N ARG A 133 -16.16 0.78 9.07
CA ARG A 133 -16.07 2.09 9.71
C ARG A 133 -17.37 2.43 10.46
N ASP A 134 -18.52 2.20 9.84
CA ASP A 134 -19.83 2.53 10.42
C ASP A 134 -20.14 1.64 11.65
N ARG A 135 -19.51 0.46 11.75
CA ARG A 135 -19.53 -0.42 12.93
C ARG A 135 -18.47 -0.09 13.99
N GLY A 136 -17.54 0.83 13.70
CA GLY A 136 -16.40 1.14 14.57
C GLY A 136 -15.32 0.06 14.61
N GLU A 137 -15.22 -0.76 13.56
CA GLU A 137 -14.27 -1.88 13.46
C GLU A 137 -12.98 -1.54 12.68
N LEU A 138 -12.83 -0.30 12.20
CA LEU A 138 -11.62 0.23 11.55
C LEU A 138 -11.23 1.60 12.12
#